data_AF-A0A7W9XNC1-F1
#
_entry.id   AF-A0A7W9XNC1-F1
#
_cell.length_a   1.000
_cell.length_b   1.000
_cell.length_c   1.000
_cell.angle_alpha   90.00
_cell.angle_beta   90.00
_cell.angle_gamma   90.00
#
_symmetry.space_group_name_H-M   'P 1'
#
loop_
_entity.id
_entity.type
_entity.pdbx_description
1 polymer ?
#
loop_
_entity_poly.entity_id
_entity_poly.type
_entity_poly.pdbx_seq_one_letter_code
_entity_poly.pdbx_strand_id
1 'polypeptide(L)' 'MAKHTTLKRGQLLKYIGKRWKNLNISRDSFIKFLGYDGSGFADVWVEYQGRLLFLSLKEVELAV' A
#
# COMPACT_ATOMS: atom_id res chain seq x y z
N MET A 1 3.79 8.49 -21.50
CA MET A 1 2.63 7.82 -20.88
C MET A 1 3.13 6.96 -19.73
N ALA A 2 3.05 7.46 -18.50
CA ALA A 2 3.33 6.62 -17.35
C ALA A 2 2.24 5.55 -17.31
N LYS A 3 2.63 4.26 -17.34
CA LYS A 3 1.69 3.16 -17.13
C LYS A 3 1.08 3.37 -15.75
N HIS A 4 -0.14 3.88 -15.70
CA HIS A 4 -0.96 3.79 -14.49
C HIS A 4 -1.23 2.31 -14.27
N THR A 5 -0.35 1.65 -13.53
CA THR A 5 -0.56 0.26 -13.14
C THR A 5 -1.73 0.26 -12.18
N THR A 6 -2.92 -0.03 -12.71
CA THR A 6 -4.13 -0.18 -11.92
C THR A 6 -3.94 -1.37 -10.98
N LEU A 7 -3.75 -1.09 -9.70
CA LEU A 7 -3.66 -2.12 -8.67
C LEU A 7 -5.01 -2.84 -8.54
N LYS A 8 -4.97 -4.16 -8.40
CA LYS A 8 -6.18 -4.97 -8.20
C LYS A 8 -6.40 -5.23 -6.73
N ARG A 9 -7.65 -5.12 -6.27
CA ARG A 9 -8.01 -5.48 -4.89
C ARG A 9 -7.53 -6.91 -4.58
N GLY A 10 -6.87 -7.08 -3.44
CA GLY A 10 -6.27 -8.33 -3.02
C GLY A 10 -4.81 -8.53 -3.44
N GLN A 11 -4.25 -7.65 -4.26
CA GLN A 11 -2.86 -7.71 -4.68
C GLN A 11 -1.91 -7.41 -3.52
N LEU A 12 -0.82 -8.16 -3.43
CA LEU A 12 0.23 -7.89 -2.45
C LEU A 12 1.13 -6.75 -2.95
N LEU A 13 1.40 -5.82 -2.05
CA LEU A 13 2.31 -4.71 -2.23
C LEU A 13 3.43 -4.83 -1.21
N LYS A 14 4.62 -4.40 -1.61
CA LYS A 14 5.77 -4.29 -0.72
C LYS A 14 5.76 -2.91 -0.07
N TYR A 15 5.77 -2.86 1.26
CA TYR A 15 5.89 -1.60 1.98
C TYR A 15 7.33 -1.08 1.95
N ILE A 16 7.53 0.11 1.37
CA ILE A 16 8.82 0.78 1.28
C ILE A 16 8.88 2.10 2.07
N GLY A 17 7.78 2.47 2.73
CA GLY A 17 7.67 3.67 3.55
C GLY A 17 8.53 3.64 4.82
N LYS A 18 8.46 4.74 5.57
CA LYS A 18 9.21 4.86 6.84
C LYS A 18 8.52 4.04 7.93
N ARG A 19 9.28 3.53 8.90
CA ARG A 19 8.69 2.85 10.06
C ARG A 19 7.80 3.81 10.85
N TRP A 20 6.57 3.39 11.14
CA TRP A 20 5.64 4.17 11.96
C TRP A 20 5.89 3.89 13.44
N LYS A 21 5.82 4.94 14.28
CA LYS A 21 6.14 4.83 15.71
C LYS A 21 5.24 3.83 16.46
N ASN A 22 4.00 3.65 16.00
CA ASN A 22 2.98 2.80 16.63
C ASN A 22 2.56 1.59 15.76
N LEU A 23 3.26 1.36 14.65
CA LEU A 23 2.95 0.28 13.71
C LEU A 23 4.26 -0.34 13.26
N ASN A 24 4.54 -1.54 13.74
CA ASN A 24 5.75 -2.30 13.39
C ASN A 24 5.62 -2.91 11.97
N ILE A 25 5.33 -2.08 10.97
CA ILE A 25 5.55 -2.50 9.58
C ILE A 25 7.03 -2.39 9.32
N SER A 26 7.69 -3.53 9.19
CA SER A 26 9.06 -3.55 8.70
C SER A 26 9.06 -3.07 7.25
N ARG A 27 10.06 -2.26 6.91
CA ARG A 27 10.45 -2.04 5.51
C ARG A 27 10.60 -3.43 4.87
N ASP A 28 10.02 -3.65 3.70
CA ASP A 28 9.92 -4.94 3.01
C ASP A 28 8.79 -5.89 3.47
N SER A 29 7.86 -5.45 4.32
CA SER A 29 6.65 -6.24 4.62
C SER A 29 5.67 -6.27 3.44
N PHE A 30 5.01 -7.40 3.24
CA PHE A 30 3.90 -7.51 2.29
C PHE A 30 2.58 -7.08 2.92
N ILE A 31 1.87 -6.21 2.23
CA ILE A 31 0.56 -5.68 2.62
C ILE A 31 -0.43 -5.87 1.48
N LYS A 32 -1.71 -6.06 1.79
CA LYS A 32 -2.72 -6.37 0.77
C LYS A 32 -3.46 -5.11 0.35
N PHE A 33 -3.45 -4.78 -0.93
CA PHE A 33 -4.18 -3.66 -1.48
C PHE A 33 -5.70 -3.89 -1.41
N LEU A 34 -6.44 -2.89 -0.96
CA LEU A 34 -7.90 -2.94 -0.85
C LEU A 34 -8.60 -2.00 -1.84
N GLY A 35 -8.01 -0.83 -2.09
CA GLY A 35 -8.59 0.16 -3.00
C GLY A 35 -7.87 1.51 -2.92
N TYR A 36 -8.19 2.40 -3.86
CA TYR A 36 -7.76 3.79 -3.81
C TYR A 36 -8.75 4.63 -2.98
N ASP A 37 -8.26 5.70 -2.38
CA ASP A 37 -9.14 6.75 -1.88
C ASP A 37 -9.66 7.61 -3.04
N GLY A 38 -10.94 7.95 -2.96
CA GLY A 38 -11.86 8.15 -4.10
C GLY A 38 -11.63 9.31 -5.05
N SER A 39 -10.48 9.99 -5.06
CA SER A 39 -10.33 11.23 -5.83
C SER A 39 -8.99 11.44 -6.54
N GLY A 40 -7.92 10.73 -6.18
CA GLY A 40 -6.58 11.15 -6.63
C GLY A 40 -5.54 10.07 -6.88
N PHE A 41 -5.84 8.78 -6.65
CA PHE A 41 -4.85 7.69 -6.70
C PHE A 41 -3.58 7.94 -5.85
N ALA A 42 -3.58 8.94 -4.98
CA ALA A 42 -2.43 9.35 -4.17
C ALA A 42 -2.29 8.47 -2.94
N ASP A 43 -3.41 7.98 -2.43
CA ASP A 43 -3.52 7.21 -1.22
C ASP A 43 -4.34 5.95 -1.45
N VAL A 44 -4.01 4.92 -0.66
CA VAL A 44 -4.51 3.57 -0.82
C VAL A 44 -4.89 2.99 0.54
N TRP A 45 -5.99 2.26 0.54
CA TRP A 45 -6.38 1.39 1.63
C TRP A 45 -5.67 0.05 1.47
N VAL A 46 -5.06 -0.42 2.55
CA VAL A 46 -4.36 -1.69 2.60
C VAL A 46 -4.68 -2.45 3.89
N GLU A 47 -4.52 -3.75 3.86
CA GLU A 47 -4.63 -4.63 5.01
C GLU A 47 -3.25 -5.18 5.37
N TYR A 48 -2.87 -5.08 6.65
CA TYR A 48 -1.66 -5.69 7.20
C TYR A 48 -1.98 -6.36 8.54
N GLN A 49 -1.75 -7.68 8.64
CA GLN A 49 -2.01 -8.46 9.86
C GLN A 49 -3.43 -8.26 10.44
N GLY A 50 -4.45 -8.19 9.57
CA GLY A 50 -5.84 -7.95 9.97
C GLY A 50 -6.17 -6.50 10.36
N ARG A 51 -5.23 -5.57 10.24
CA ARG A 51 -5.45 -4.14 10.46
C ARG A 51 -5.63 -3.41 9.12
N LEU A 52 -6.65 -2.57 9.06
CA LEU A 52 -6.86 -1.64 7.96
C LEU A 52 -5.94 -0.43 8.13
N LEU A 53 -5.22 -0.08 7.08
CA LEU A 53 -4.27 1.01 7.06
C LEU A 53 -4.51 1.89 5.85
N PHE A 54 -4.20 3.17 6.04
CA PHE A 54 -4.25 4.18 5.01
C PHE A 54 -2.84 4.69 4.74
N LEU A 55 -2.34 4.45 3.52
CA LEU A 55 -0.98 4.74 3.13
C LEU A 55 -0.94 5.55 1.84
N SER A 56 0.13 6.29 1.61
CA SER A 56 0.36 6.87 0.29
C SER A 56 0.79 5.77 -0.69
N LEU A 57 0.35 5.86 -1.94
CA LEU A 57 0.81 5.00 -3.04
C LEU A 57 2.34 5.08 -3.22
N LYS A 58 2.98 6.17 -2.79
CA LYS A 58 4.45 6.35 -2.84
C LYS A 58 5.20 5.53 -1.79
N GLU A 59 4.51 5.02 -0.78
CA GLU A 59 5.10 4.20 0.29
C GLU A 59 4.99 2.70 0.01
N VAL A 60 4.51 2.33 -1.17
CA VAL A 60 4.27 0.95 -1.58
C VAL A 60 4.84 0.70 -2.97
N GLU A 61 5.37 -0.49 -3.19
CA GLU A 61 5.82 -0.96 -4.49
C GLU A 61 5.07 -2.23 -4.86
N LEU A 62 5.02 -2.52 -6.16
CA LEU A 62 4.53 -3.81 -6.64
C LEU A 62 5.49 -4.89 -6.15
N ALA A 63 4.96 -5.87 -5.44
CA ALA A 63 5.66 -7.14 -5.24
C ALA A 63 5.63 -7.88 -6.59
N VAL A 64 6.70 -7.75 -7.36
CA VAL A 64 6.94 -8.51 -8.60
C VAL A 64 7.36 -9.94 -8.25
#